data_AF-A0A6J0D387-F1
#
_entry.id   AF-A0A6J0D387-F1
#
_cell.length_a   1.000
_cell.length_b   1.000
_cell.length_c   1.000
_cell.angle_alpha   90.00
_cell.angle_beta   90.00
_cell.angle_gamma   90.00
#
_symmetry.space_group_name_H-M   'P 1'
#
loop_
_entity.id
_entity.type
_entity.pdbx_description
1 polymer ?
#
loop_
_entity_poly.entity_id
_entity_poly.type
_entity_poly.pdbx_seq_one_letter_code
_entity_poly.pdbx_strand_id
1 'polypeptide(L)'
;MKQVEGEASCSSRKGKLIFFYEWNIRLTWKGTVKESGAKHKGLIEIPSLSEENEVGDTEVNVSKKKGDGDILKDLMKTTGTAKVREALGEYLKALKTEFTTGMILPTKAVATQELTVERKLTGNTLQVQASPVALGVRIPTVALHLTEQFDTTVEQLYSIFTVKDLVQKFSKSPAVLEAERGGKFQMFDGNITGEYVELLTNRKITMKWRCRNWPEGYGECAGLTLEFRHPFQFFWR
;
A
#
# COMPACT_ATOMS: atom_id res chain seq x y z
N MET A 1 -8.62 11.86 17.46
CA MET A 1 -7.55 11.66 16.47
C MET A 1 -7.70 10.25 15.93
N LYS A 2 -7.40 10.02 14.65
CA LYS A 2 -7.28 8.67 14.09
C LYS A 2 -5.82 8.51 13.70
N GLN A 3 -5.17 7.45 14.15
CA GLN A 3 -3.79 7.14 13.85
C GLN A 3 -3.79 5.68 13.36
N VAL A 4 -3.19 5.45 12.19
CA VAL A 4 -3.06 4.14 11.56
C VAL A 4 -1.62 4.07 11.11
N GLU A 5 -0.86 3.16 11.72
CA GLU A 5 0.57 2.99 11.52
C GLU A 5 0.83 1.53 11.21
N GLY A 6 1.76 1.24 10.30
CA GLY A 6 2.01 -0.12 9.84
C GLY A 6 2.36 -0.17 8.36
N GLU A 7 2.49 -1.40 7.85
CA GLU A 7 2.85 -1.67 6.47
C GLU A 7 1.88 -2.64 5.80
N ALA A 8 1.77 -2.53 4.48
CA ALA A 8 1.10 -3.51 3.65
C ALA A 8 1.86 -3.71 2.34
N SER A 9 2.12 -4.95 1.99
CA SER A 9 2.74 -5.36 0.74
C SER A 9 1.93 -6.46 0.06
N CYS A 10 1.88 -6.41 -1.27
CA CYS A 10 1.24 -7.42 -2.09
C CYS A 10 2.28 -7.95 -3.08
N SER A 11 2.46 -9.27 -3.12
CA SER A 11 3.37 -9.93 -4.05
C SER A 11 2.65 -11.00 -4.86
N SER A 12 3.04 -11.17 -6.13
CA SER A 12 2.53 -12.23 -7.01
C SER A 12 3.62 -13.28 -7.22
N ARG A 13 3.38 -14.51 -6.77
CA ARG A 13 4.32 -15.63 -6.90
C ARG A 13 3.61 -16.83 -7.52
N LYS A 14 4.04 -17.24 -8.71
CA LYS A 14 3.44 -18.36 -9.49
C LYS A 14 1.91 -18.20 -9.69
N GLY A 15 1.43 -16.98 -9.89
CA GLY A 15 0.00 -16.68 -10.05
C GLY A 15 -0.82 -16.65 -8.75
N LYS A 16 -0.22 -17.01 -7.60
CA LYS A 16 -0.83 -16.79 -6.28
C LYS A 16 -0.42 -15.41 -5.76
N LEU A 17 -1.40 -14.60 -5.36
CA LEU A 17 -1.15 -13.37 -4.59
C LEU A 17 -0.94 -13.70 -3.12
N ILE A 18 0.03 -13.03 -2.51
CA ILE A 18 0.38 -13.13 -1.09
C ILE A 18 0.33 -11.69 -0.55
N PHE A 19 -0.44 -11.48 0.52
CA PHE A 19 -0.75 -10.17 1.08
C PHE A 19 -0.24 -10.09 2.51
N PHE A 20 0.95 -9.54 2.71
CA PHE A 20 1.41 -9.23 4.06
C PHE A 20 0.89 -7.85 4.46
N TYR A 21 0.19 -7.76 5.57
CA TYR A 21 -0.13 -6.49 6.21
C TYR A 21 0.05 -6.63 7.71
N GLU A 22 0.50 -5.55 8.35
CA GLU A 22 0.47 -5.39 9.81
C GLU A 22 0.07 -3.95 10.11
N TRP A 23 -1.03 -3.77 10.84
CA TRP A 23 -1.57 -2.45 11.20
C TRP A 23 -1.76 -2.30 12.71
N ASN A 24 -1.32 -1.14 13.22
CA ASN A 24 -1.63 -0.63 14.54
C ASN A 24 -2.61 0.54 14.40
N ILE A 25 -3.86 0.33 14.81
CA ILE A 25 -4.97 1.26 14.58
C ILE A 25 -5.43 1.85 15.92
N ARG A 26 -5.35 3.19 16.06
CA ARG A 26 -5.86 3.95 17.22
C ARG A 26 -6.98 4.91 16.79
N LEU A 27 -8.18 4.71 17.33
CA LEU A 27 -9.40 5.44 16.96
C LEU A 27 -10.07 6.06 18.20
N THR A 28 -10.31 7.38 18.19
CA THR A 28 -11.12 8.00 19.25
C THR A 28 -12.62 7.87 18.97
N TRP A 29 -13.36 7.18 19.83
CA TRP A 29 -14.82 7.10 19.77
C TRP A 29 -15.49 8.19 20.64
N LYS A 30 -16.73 8.54 20.28
CA LYS A 30 -17.60 9.46 21.03
C LYS A 30 -19.00 8.89 21.05
N GLY A 31 -19.72 9.04 22.16
CA GLY A 31 -21.13 8.67 22.25
C GLY A 31 -21.87 9.56 23.24
N THR A 32 -23.20 9.53 23.18
CA THR A 32 -24.07 10.32 24.06
C THR A 32 -25.09 9.39 24.69
N VAL A 33 -25.23 9.42 26.02
CA VAL A 33 -26.28 8.67 26.71
C VAL A 33 -27.60 9.42 26.53
N LYS A 34 -28.63 8.78 25.97
CA LYS A 34 -29.91 9.44 25.63
C LYS A 34 -30.64 10.02 26.84
N GLU A 35 -30.54 9.36 28.00
CA GLU A 35 -31.25 9.77 29.23
C GLU A 35 -30.63 10.99 29.92
N SER A 36 -29.30 11.16 29.87
CA SER A 36 -28.59 12.24 30.56
C SER A 36 -28.07 13.35 29.63
N GLY A 37 -28.07 13.13 28.31
CA GLY A 37 -27.43 14.01 27.33
C GLY A 37 -25.90 14.09 27.46
N ALA A 38 -25.29 13.33 28.38
CA ALA A 38 -23.88 13.38 28.67
C ALA A 38 -23.05 12.80 27.51
N LYS A 39 -21.99 13.53 27.11
CA LYS A 39 -21.12 13.20 25.99
C LYS A 39 -19.83 12.56 26.48
N HIS A 40 -19.64 11.29 26.18
CA HIS A 40 -18.46 10.54 26.57
C HIS A 40 -17.51 10.36 25.38
N LYS A 41 -16.24 10.16 25.70
CA LYS A 41 -15.17 9.93 24.74
C LYS A 41 -14.30 8.80 25.25
N GLY A 42 -13.80 7.99 24.33
CA GLY A 42 -12.85 6.92 24.64
C GLY A 42 -11.95 6.62 23.45
N LEU A 43 -11.19 5.53 23.59
CA LEU A 43 -10.24 5.06 22.59
C LEU A 43 -10.58 3.61 22.25
N ILE A 44 -10.44 3.27 20.98
CA ILE A 44 -10.33 1.90 20.47
C ILE A 44 -8.89 1.77 19.98
N GLU A 45 -8.22 0.72 20.42
CA GLU A 45 -6.89 0.34 19.94
C GLU A 45 -6.97 -1.07 19.39
N ILE A 46 -6.41 -1.29 18.20
CA ILE A 46 -6.30 -2.58 17.53
C ILE A 46 -4.81 -2.77 17.24
N PRO A 47 -4.06 -3.42 18.13
CA PRO A 47 -2.65 -3.72 17.92
C PRO A 47 -2.49 -4.87 16.91
N SER A 48 -1.40 -4.85 16.13
CA SER A 48 -0.94 -5.94 15.26
C SER A 48 -2.06 -6.69 14.48
N LEU A 49 -2.93 -5.92 13.81
CA LEU A 49 -3.89 -6.47 12.85
C LEU A 49 -3.12 -6.98 11.63
N SER A 50 -3.09 -8.30 11.43
CA SER A 50 -2.28 -8.97 10.40
C SER A 50 -3.05 -10.01 9.57
N GLU A 51 -2.40 -10.57 8.53
CA GLU A 51 -2.94 -11.68 7.71
C GLU A 51 -3.21 -12.94 8.55
N GLU A 52 -2.36 -13.22 9.54
CA GLU A 52 -2.40 -14.44 10.35
C GLU A 52 -3.53 -14.43 11.38
N ASN A 53 -4.01 -13.25 11.77
CA ASN A 53 -5.09 -13.08 12.73
C ASN A 53 -6.45 -13.09 12.01
N GLU A 54 -7.31 -14.07 12.30
CA GLU A 54 -8.70 -13.98 11.83
C GLU A 54 -9.37 -12.71 12.38
N VAL A 55 -10.31 -12.16 11.63
CA VAL A 55 -11.11 -10.99 12.06
C VAL A 55 -11.91 -11.30 13.35
N GLY A 56 -12.14 -12.58 13.64
CA GLY A 56 -12.70 -13.09 14.90
C GLY A 56 -11.75 -13.05 16.10
N ASP A 57 -10.44 -13.21 15.87
CA ASP A 57 -9.39 -13.25 16.91
C ASP A 57 -8.69 -11.90 17.11
N THR A 58 -8.89 -10.95 16.20
CA THR A 58 -8.40 -9.57 16.31
C THR A 58 -8.81 -8.95 17.66
N GLU A 59 -7.82 -8.60 18.48
CA GLU A 59 -8.01 -7.98 19.79
C GLU A 59 -8.41 -6.50 19.63
N VAL A 60 -9.60 -6.14 20.11
CA VAL A 60 -10.14 -4.78 20.02
C VAL A 60 -10.22 -4.18 21.42
N ASN A 61 -9.21 -3.40 21.77
CA ASN A 61 -9.06 -2.80 23.10
C ASN A 61 -9.88 -1.51 23.22
N VAL A 62 -11.02 -1.59 23.90
CA VAL A 62 -11.94 -0.45 24.12
C VAL A 62 -11.77 0.15 25.51
N SER A 63 -11.27 1.38 25.56
CA SER A 63 -11.11 2.18 26.79
C SER A 63 -12.02 3.42 26.82
N LYS A 64 -12.32 3.93 28.03
CA LYS A 64 -13.06 5.18 28.26
C LYS A 64 -12.16 6.21 28.96
N LYS A 65 -12.38 7.50 28.70
CA LYS A 65 -11.81 8.56 29.57
C LYS A 65 -12.62 8.65 30.87
N LYS A 66 -12.02 9.10 31.98
CA LYS A 66 -12.66 9.16 33.32
C LYS A 66 -14.05 9.86 33.27
N GLY A 67 -15.03 9.26 33.95
CA GLY A 67 -16.42 9.72 34.04
C GLY A 67 -17.43 8.55 34.02
N ASP A 68 -18.68 8.82 34.42
CA ASP A 68 -19.79 7.85 34.34
C ASP A 68 -20.09 7.52 32.89
N GLY A 69 -20.13 6.24 32.50
CA GLY A 69 -20.31 5.89 31.09
C GLY A 69 -20.00 4.44 30.74
N ASP A 70 -20.05 3.52 31.71
CA ASP A 70 -19.69 2.11 31.52
C ASP A 70 -20.68 1.39 30.60
N ILE A 71 -21.97 1.72 30.68
CA ILE A 71 -23.01 1.29 29.71
C ILE A 71 -22.55 1.53 28.26
N LEU A 72 -21.92 2.69 28.02
CA LEU A 72 -21.48 3.10 26.70
C LEU A 72 -20.15 2.43 26.30
N LYS A 73 -19.28 2.13 27.28
CA LYS A 73 -18.08 1.31 27.08
C LYS A 73 -18.45 -0.13 26.71
N ASP A 74 -19.44 -0.71 27.38
CA ASP A 74 -19.88 -2.09 27.14
C ASP A 74 -20.66 -2.23 25.82
N LEU A 75 -21.44 -1.21 25.43
CA LEU A 75 -21.99 -1.09 24.08
C LEU A 75 -20.90 -1.01 23.00
N MET A 76 -19.82 -0.26 23.26
CA MET A 76 -18.68 -0.17 22.34
C MET A 76 -17.87 -1.48 22.30
N LYS A 77 -17.77 -2.23 23.40
CA LYS A 77 -17.14 -3.57 23.45
C LYS A 77 -17.94 -4.64 22.72
N THR A 78 -19.25 -4.51 22.65
CA THR A 78 -20.16 -5.49 22.00
C THR A 78 -20.48 -5.06 20.58
N THR A 79 -21.42 -4.14 20.40
CA THR A 79 -21.85 -3.63 19.09
C THR A 79 -20.74 -2.86 18.37
N GLY A 80 -19.93 -2.09 19.10
CA GLY A 80 -18.81 -1.35 18.51
C GLY A 80 -17.74 -2.27 17.91
N THR A 81 -17.29 -3.29 18.66
CA THR A 81 -16.37 -4.33 18.18
C THR A 81 -16.92 -5.07 16.97
N ALA A 82 -18.22 -5.43 16.98
CA ALA A 82 -18.85 -6.07 15.83
C ALA A 82 -18.79 -5.19 14.56
N LYS A 83 -19.08 -3.88 14.68
CA LYS A 83 -18.99 -2.93 13.56
C LYS A 83 -17.56 -2.65 13.10
N VAL A 84 -16.58 -2.69 14.01
CA VAL A 84 -15.16 -2.63 13.66
C VAL A 84 -14.77 -3.87 12.85
N ARG A 85 -15.14 -5.07 13.30
CA ARG A 85 -14.87 -6.34 12.60
C ARG A 85 -15.51 -6.40 11.22
N GLU A 86 -16.74 -5.91 11.08
CA GLU A 86 -17.43 -5.77 9.78
C GLU A 86 -16.63 -4.89 8.80
N ALA A 87 -16.19 -3.70 9.25
CA ALA A 87 -15.37 -2.81 8.43
C ALA A 87 -13.98 -3.37 8.08
N LEU A 88 -13.37 -4.16 8.98
CA LEU A 88 -12.14 -4.90 8.69
C LEU A 88 -12.38 -6.01 7.64
N GLY A 89 -13.51 -6.71 7.71
CA GLY A 89 -13.91 -7.69 6.70
C GLY A 89 -14.15 -7.05 5.32
N GLU A 90 -14.76 -5.86 5.28
CA GLU A 90 -14.90 -5.07 4.04
C GLU A 90 -13.54 -4.65 3.49
N TYR A 91 -12.60 -4.19 4.33
CA TYR A 91 -11.24 -3.87 3.91
C TYR A 91 -10.52 -5.08 3.29
N LEU A 92 -10.61 -6.26 3.90
CA LEU A 92 -10.03 -7.49 3.33
C LEU A 92 -10.69 -7.90 2.01
N LYS A 93 -12.01 -7.68 1.88
CA LYS A 93 -12.73 -7.94 0.63
C LYS A 93 -12.31 -6.98 -0.47
N ALA A 94 -12.19 -5.68 -0.18
CA ALA A 94 -11.68 -4.68 -1.11
C ALA A 94 -10.24 -5.00 -1.53
N LEU A 95 -9.35 -5.29 -0.57
CA LEU A 95 -7.95 -5.67 -0.83
C LEU A 95 -7.82 -6.96 -1.66
N LYS A 96 -8.74 -7.92 -1.53
CA LYS A 96 -8.81 -9.13 -2.37
C LYS A 96 -9.56 -8.97 -3.71
N THR A 97 -10.25 -7.85 -3.94
CA THR A 97 -11.07 -7.63 -5.15
C THR A 97 -10.50 -6.51 -6.01
N GLU A 98 -10.29 -5.33 -5.45
CA GLU A 98 -9.86 -4.13 -6.17
C GLU A 98 -8.39 -4.23 -6.59
N PHE A 99 -7.52 -4.69 -5.67
CA PHE A 99 -6.09 -4.87 -5.95
C PHE A 99 -5.80 -6.05 -6.89
N THR A 100 -6.68 -7.05 -6.96
CA THR A 100 -6.48 -8.26 -7.77
C THR A 100 -6.95 -8.08 -9.21
N THR A 101 -7.98 -7.25 -9.43
CA THR A 101 -8.61 -6.99 -10.74
C THR A 101 -7.71 -6.22 -11.73
N GLY A 102 -6.50 -5.82 -11.31
CA GLY A 102 -5.49 -5.21 -12.21
C GLY A 102 -4.07 -5.82 -12.15
N MET A 103 -3.72 -6.59 -11.11
CA MET A 103 -2.34 -7.08 -10.89
C MET A 103 -2.06 -8.50 -11.39
N ILE A 104 -3.10 -9.25 -11.81
CA ILE A 104 -2.96 -10.60 -12.36
C ILE A 104 -3.17 -10.52 -13.87
N LEU A 105 -2.15 -10.85 -14.67
CA LEU A 105 -2.37 -11.09 -16.10
C LEU A 105 -3.38 -12.23 -16.27
N PRO A 106 -4.34 -12.15 -17.22
CA PRO A 106 -5.15 -13.29 -17.61
C PRO A 106 -4.24 -14.36 -18.23
N THR A 107 -3.80 -15.31 -17.40
CA THR A 107 -3.00 -16.45 -17.83
C THR A 107 -3.87 -17.31 -18.74
N LYS A 108 -3.48 -17.46 -20.00
CA LYS A 108 -4.19 -18.29 -20.99
C LYS A 108 -4.23 -19.76 -20.55
N ALA A 109 -5.43 -20.23 -20.15
CA ALA A 109 -5.83 -21.63 -19.95
C ALA A 109 -5.02 -22.40 -18.87
N VAL A 110 -5.52 -23.42 -18.16
CA VAL A 110 -6.68 -24.33 -18.28
C VAL A 110 -7.30 -24.42 -16.85
N ALA A 111 -8.59 -24.58 -16.56
CA ALA A 111 -9.65 -25.31 -17.28
C ALA A 111 -11.06 -24.66 -17.22
N THR A 112 -12.03 -25.43 -17.70
CA THR A 112 -13.48 -25.23 -17.86
C THR A 112 -14.31 -25.69 -16.64
N GLN A 113 -15.31 -24.90 -16.24
CA GLN A 113 -16.74 -25.31 -16.15
C GLN A 113 -17.58 -24.02 -16.06
N GLU A 114 -18.08 -23.54 -17.19
CA GLU A 114 -19.44 -23.80 -17.70
C GLU A 114 -20.50 -22.83 -17.13
N LEU A 115 -20.81 -21.79 -17.93
CA LEU A 115 -22.21 -21.48 -18.26
C LEU A 115 -22.26 -20.94 -19.71
N THR A 116 -23.29 -21.36 -20.43
CA THR A 116 -23.50 -21.20 -21.87
C THR A 116 -24.19 -19.87 -22.23
N VAL A 117 -23.77 -19.23 -23.34
CA VAL A 117 -24.65 -18.67 -24.39
C VAL A 117 -23.86 -18.64 -25.71
N GLU A 118 -24.47 -19.10 -26.80
CA GLU A 118 -23.90 -19.12 -28.15
C GLU A 118 -23.83 -17.73 -28.81
N ARG A 119 -22.84 -17.50 -29.69
CA ARG A 119 -23.07 -16.79 -30.97
C ARG A 119 -21.97 -17.01 -32.02
N LYS A 120 -22.25 -17.96 -32.91
CA LYS A 120 -21.93 -18.07 -34.34
C LYS A 120 -20.62 -17.46 -34.88
N LEU A 121 -19.72 -18.34 -35.33
CA LEU A 121 -18.55 -18.04 -36.15
C LEU A 121 -18.93 -17.57 -37.57
N THR A 122 -18.23 -16.56 -38.07
CA THR A 122 -17.83 -16.42 -39.48
C THR A 122 -16.44 -15.80 -39.51
N GLY A 123 -15.46 -16.51 -40.10
CA GLY A 123 -14.10 -16.02 -40.20
C GLY A 123 -13.85 -15.23 -41.47
N ASN A 124 -12.87 -14.33 -41.44
CA ASN A 124 -11.95 -14.12 -42.55
C ASN A 124 -10.66 -13.47 -42.04
N THR A 125 -9.53 -14.04 -42.44
CA THR A 125 -8.19 -13.51 -42.19
C THR A 125 -7.93 -12.37 -43.17
N LEU A 126 -7.37 -11.23 -42.72
CA LEU A 126 -6.15 -10.60 -43.27
C LEU A 126 -5.85 -9.23 -42.63
N GLN A 127 -4.54 -9.02 -42.40
CA GLN A 127 -3.82 -7.75 -42.26
C GLN A 127 -4.17 -6.79 -41.10
N VAL A 128 -3.29 -6.79 -40.11
CA VAL A 128 -3.22 -5.83 -39.00
C VAL A 128 -2.63 -4.50 -39.50
N GLN A 129 -3.45 -3.46 -39.61
CA GLN A 129 -3.01 -2.07 -39.49
C GLN A 129 -3.44 -1.56 -38.12
N ALA A 130 -2.51 -1.60 -37.16
CA ALA A 130 -2.75 -1.13 -35.80
C ALA A 130 -2.54 0.40 -35.72
N SER A 131 -3.58 1.16 -36.05
CA SER A 131 -3.72 2.53 -35.55
C SER A 131 -3.77 2.49 -34.01
N PRO A 132 -3.05 3.37 -33.29
CA PRO A 132 -3.00 3.32 -31.84
C PRO A 132 -4.35 3.70 -31.23
N VAL A 133 -5.12 2.70 -30.80
CA VAL A 133 -6.36 2.91 -30.05
C VAL A 133 -5.99 3.39 -28.65
N ALA A 134 -6.23 4.67 -28.38
CA ALA A 134 -5.97 5.30 -27.08
C ALA A 134 -6.98 4.83 -26.02
N LEU A 135 -6.81 3.61 -25.50
CA LEU A 135 -7.51 3.10 -24.31
C LEU A 135 -6.91 3.70 -23.03
N GLY A 136 -6.98 5.02 -22.92
CA GLY A 136 -6.47 5.79 -21.78
C GLY A 136 -7.40 5.73 -20.57
N VAL A 137 -7.43 4.61 -19.86
CA VAL A 137 -8.04 4.56 -18.51
C VAL A 137 -7.16 5.40 -17.59
N ARG A 138 -7.65 6.58 -17.19
CA ARG A 138 -7.00 7.40 -16.16
C ARG A 138 -7.13 6.72 -14.81
N ILE A 139 -6.11 5.97 -14.40
CA ILE A 139 -6.00 5.40 -13.06
C ILE A 139 -5.93 6.56 -12.06
N PRO A 140 -6.84 6.67 -11.09
CA PRO A 140 -6.76 7.69 -10.06
C PRO A 140 -5.56 7.40 -9.15
N THR A 141 -4.64 8.36 -9.06
CA THR A 141 -3.45 8.27 -8.19
C THR A 141 -3.59 9.17 -6.97
N VAL A 142 -2.92 8.80 -5.87
CA VAL A 142 -2.90 9.56 -4.60
C VAL A 142 -1.44 9.80 -4.21
N ALA A 143 -1.14 11.01 -3.73
CA ALA A 143 0.19 11.37 -3.23
C ALA A 143 0.38 10.90 -1.78
N LEU A 144 1.24 9.91 -1.57
CA LEU A 144 1.65 9.45 -0.24
C LEU A 144 2.81 10.31 0.26
N HIS A 145 2.70 10.77 1.51
CA HIS A 145 3.73 11.54 2.20
C HIS A 145 4.14 10.76 3.44
N LEU A 146 5.39 10.29 3.48
CA LEU A 146 5.96 9.51 4.58
C LEU A 146 7.12 10.28 5.22
N THR A 147 7.31 10.16 6.53
CA THR A 147 8.42 10.79 7.25
C THR A 147 8.96 9.79 8.28
N GLU A 148 10.06 9.14 7.95
CA GLU A 148 10.72 8.15 8.80
C GLU A 148 12.02 8.69 9.41
N GLN A 149 12.40 8.13 10.55
CA GLN A 149 13.70 8.38 11.19
C GLN A 149 14.54 7.10 11.14
N PHE A 150 15.83 7.25 10.81
CA PHE A 150 16.78 6.14 10.70
C PHE A 150 18.02 6.45 11.54
N ASP A 151 18.51 5.47 12.31
CA ASP A 151 19.74 5.54 13.10
C ASP A 151 21.01 5.40 12.22
N THR A 152 21.08 6.20 11.14
CA THR A 152 22.17 6.16 10.14
C THR A 152 22.54 7.56 9.69
N THR A 153 23.75 7.75 9.14
CA THR A 153 24.12 9.03 8.54
C THR A 153 23.41 9.25 7.21
N VAL A 154 23.25 10.52 6.82
CA VAL A 154 22.61 10.85 5.52
C VAL A 154 23.44 10.32 4.35
N GLU A 155 24.76 10.30 4.48
CA GLU A 155 25.72 9.68 3.54
C GLU A 155 25.40 8.19 3.33
N GLN A 156 25.23 7.45 4.43
CA GLN A 156 24.91 6.03 4.40
C GLN A 156 23.54 5.80 3.78
N LEU A 157 22.52 6.54 4.22
CA LEU A 157 21.16 6.38 3.73
C LEU A 157 21.06 6.74 2.23
N TYR A 158 21.74 7.79 1.77
CA TYR A 158 21.86 8.13 0.35
C TYR A 158 22.56 7.00 -0.44
N SER A 159 23.64 6.43 0.12
CA SER A 159 24.37 5.34 -0.52
C SER A 159 23.53 4.06 -0.69
N ILE A 160 22.60 3.78 0.23
CA ILE A 160 21.69 2.62 0.13
C ILE A 160 20.82 2.68 -1.14
N PHE A 161 20.47 3.89 -1.62
CA PHE A 161 19.65 4.09 -2.84
C PHE A 161 20.47 4.33 -4.12
N THR A 162 21.80 4.45 -4.03
CA THR A 162 22.68 4.82 -5.17
C THR A 162 23.87 3.87 -5.38
N VAL A 163 24.16 2.97 -4.43
CA VAL A 163 25.22 1.96 -4.56
C VAL A 163 24.60 0.59 -4.80
N LYS A 164 24.84 0.02 -5.99
CA LYS A 164 24.32 -1.27 -6.43
C LYS A 164 24.46 -2.37 -5.36
N ASP A 165 25.65 -2.52 -4.76
CA ASP A 165 25.90 -3.58 -3.76
C ASP A 165 25.05 -3.42 -2.49
N LEU A 166 24.72 -2.18 -2.10
CA LEU A 166 23.84 -1.91 -0.97
C LEU A 166 22.37 -2.15 -1.35
N VAL A 167 21.97 -1.79 -2.58
CA VAL A 167 20.64 -2.12 -3.12
C VAL A 167 20.42 -3.63 -3.12
N GLN A 168 21.39 -4.41 -3.61
CA GLN A 168 21.30 -5.87 -3.63
C GLN A 168 21.25 -6.48 -2.21
N LYS A 169 21.95 -5.89 -1.23
CA LYS A 169 21.88 -6.33 0.17
C LYS A 169 20.51 -6.10 0.81
N PHE A 170 19.90 -4.92 0.66
CA PHE A 170 18.59 -4.67 1.26
C PHE A 170 17.45 -5.40 0.52
N SER A 171 17.49 -5.41 -0.83
CA SER A 171 16.47 -6.05 -1.67
C SER A 171 16.60 -7.57 -1.74
N LYS A 172 17.69 -8.14 -1.19
CA LYS A 172 18.05 -9.57 -1.19
C LYS A 172 17.96 -10.23 -2.59
N SER A 173 18.16 -9.45 -3.65
CA SER A 173 17.93 -9.85 -5.03
C SER A 173 18.89 -9.14 -6.00
N PRO A 174 19.07 -9.64 -7.24
CA PRO A 174 19.83 -8.92 -8.26
C PRO A 174 19.22 -7.56 -8.57
N ALA A 175 20.07 -6.55 -8.68
CA ALA A 175 19.68 -5.19 -9.03
C ALA A 175 20.61 -4.61 -10.10
N VAL A 176 20.05 -3.80 -10.99
CA VAL A 176 20.77 -2.96 -11.95
C VAL A 176 20.57 -1.52 -11.52
N LEU A 177 21.66 -0.74 -11.47
CA LEU A 177 21.63 0.61 -10.94
C LEU A 177 22.60 1.50 -11.74
N GLU A 178 22.05 2.45 -12.49
CA GLU A 178 22.79 3.54 -13.12
C GLU A 178 22.52 4.80 -12.28
N ALA A 179 23.34 5.04 -11.25
CA ALA A 179 23.14 6.12 -10.26
C ALA A 179 23.54 7.52 -10.80
N GLU A 180 23.06 7.83 -12.00
CA GLU A 180 23.28 9.08 -12.71
C GLU A 180 21.93 9.70 -13.12
N ARG A 181 21.92 10.99 -13.46
CA ARG A 181 20.69 11.67 -13.89
C ARG A 181 20.22 11.15 -15.25
N GLY A 182 19.01 10.60 -15.31
CA GLY A 182 18.47 9.87 -16.47
C GLY A 182 18.86 8.39 -16.50
N GLY A 183 19.70 7.93 -15.56
CA GLY A 183 20.09 6.54 -15.43
C GLY A 183 18.93 5.66 -14.96
N LYS A 184 18.88 4.43 -15.45
CA LYS A 184 17.83 3.45 -15.14
C LYS A 184 18.20 2.59 -13.95
N PHE A 185 17.16 2.08 -13.29
CA PHE A 185 17.31 1.06 -12.27
C PHE A 185 16.27 -0.06 -12.38
N GLN A 186 16.67 -1.21 -11.85
CA GLN A 186 15.86 -2.40 -11.70
C GLN A 186 16.19 -3.03 -10.35
N MET A 187 15.16 -3.29 -9.54
CA MET A 187 15.31 -3.91 -8.22
C MET A 187 14.16 -4.90 -7.95
N PHE A 188 14.27 -5.70 -6.89
CA PHE A 188 13.34 -6.79 -6.57
C PHE A 188 13.11 -7.74 -7.76
N ASP A 189 14.20 -8.24 -8.34
CA ASP A 189 14.20 -9.23 -9.42
C ASP A 189 13.45 -8.79 -10.70
N GLY A 190 13.41 -7.48 -10.95
CA GLY A 190 12.68 -6.89 -12.08
C GLY A 190 11.21 -6.60 -11.83
N ASN A 191 10.73 -6.74 -10.59
CA ASN A 191 9.38 -6.32 -10.23
C ASN A 191 9.24 -4.80 -10.12
N ILE A 192 10.32 -4.08 -9.75
CA ILE A 192 10.38 -2.62 -9.77
C ILE A 192 11.42 -2.17 -10.78
N THR A 193 11.01 -1.27 -11.68
CA THR A 193 11.88 -0.60 -12.66
C THR A 193 11.66 0.90 -12.61
N GLY A 194 12.67 1.68 -13.01
CA GLY A 194 12.58 3.13 -12.94
C GLY A 194 13.77 3.88 -13.53
N GLU A 195 13.76 5.19 -13.31
CA GLU A 195 14.71 6.17 -13.82
C GLU A 195 14.98 7.25 -12.74
N TYR A 196 16.24 7.62 -12.54
CA TYR A 196 16.61 8.74 -11.66
C TYR A 196 16.39 10.08 -12.37
N VAL A 197 15.48 10.91 -11.88
CA VAL A 197 15.15 12.21 -12.47
C VAL A 197 16.09 13.31 -11.96
N GLU A 198 16.44 13.25 -10.68
CA GLU A 198 17.34 14.18 -10.00
C GLU A 198 18.08 13.47 -8.86
N LEU A 199 19.39 13.71 -8.77
CA LEU A 199 20.26 13.20 -7.72
C LEU A 199 21.06 14.37 -7.14
N LEU A 200 20.74 14.75 -5.91
CA LEU A 200 21.50 15.73 -5.12
C LEU A 200 22.15 14.98 -3.96
N THR A 201 23.46 14.74 -4.08
CA THR A 201 24.29 14.02 -3.12
C THR A 201 23.99 14.42 -1.68
N ASN A 202 23.63 13.44 -0.85
CA ASN A 202 23.33 13.59 0.58
C ASN A 202 22.22 14.62 0.91
N ARG A 203 21.31 14.89 -0.03
CA ARG A 203 20.20 15.85 0.17
C ARG A 203 18.87 15.36 -0.40
N LYS A 204 18.84 14.92 -1.65
CA LYS A 204 17.59 14.59 -2.35
C LYS A 204 17.80 13.56 -3.44
N ILE A 205 16.87 12.63 -3.56
CA ILE A 205 16.74 11.73 -4.71
C ILE A 205 15.32 11.84 -5.22
N THR A 206 15.13 12.27 -6.47
CA THR A 206 13.84 12.14 -7.18
C THR A 206 13.97 11.08 -8.25
N MET A 207 13.10 10.08 -8.20
CA MET A 207 13.06 8.97 -9.14
C MET A 207 11.63 8.75 -9.66
N LYS A 208 11.53 8.25 -10.89
CA LYS A 208 10.32 7.66 -11.44
C LYS A 208 10.43 6.16 -11.28
N TRP A 209 9.38 5.50 -10.81
CA TRP A 209 9.36 4.05 -10.68
C TRP A 209 7.99 3.49 -11.06
N ARG A 210 7.95 2.20 -11.41
CA ARG A 210 6.73 1.44 -11.66
C ARG A 210 6.89 0.02 -11.15
N CYS A 211 5.77 -0.64 -10.85
CA CYS A 211 5.76 -2.09 -10.80
C CYS A 211 5.62 -2.70 -12.21
N ARG A 212 6.15 -3.91 -12.37
CA ARG A 212 6.03 -4.73 -13.59
C ARG A 212 4.58 -5.08 -13.96
N ASN A 213 3.69 -5.11 -12.97
CA ASN A 213 2.27 -5.47 -13.12
C ASN A 213 1.33 -4.26 -13.23
N TRP A 214 1.85 -3.05 -13.45
CA TRP A 214 1.01 -1.87 -13.76
C TRP A 214 0.69 -1.80 -15.28
N PRO A 215 -0.46 -1.22 -15.70
CA PRO A 215 -0.98 -1.37 -17.06
C PRO A 215 -0.38 -0.39 -18.08
N GLU A 216 0.17 -0.93 -19.19
CA GLU A 216 0.91 -0.20 -20.24
C GLU A 216 0.18 1.02 -20.83
N GLY A 217 0.84 2.20 -20.85
CA GLY A 217 0.24 3.47 -21.30
C GLY A 217 1.06 4.74 -20.99
N TYR A 218 0.52 5.91 -21.37
CA TYR A 218 1.16 7.20 -21.03
C TYR A 218 0.82 7.63 -19.59
N GLY A 219 1.84 7.69 -18.72
CA GLY A 219 1.72 8.18 -17.33
C GLY A 219 2.01 7.17 -16.22
N GLU A 220 2.53 6.00 -16.56
CA GLU A 220 2.63 4.83 -15.64
C GLU A 220 3.69 4.88 -14.54
N CYS A 221 4.57 5.87 -14.51
CA CYS A 221 5.61 5.93 -13.49
C CYS A 221 5.18 6.82 -12.32
N ALA A 222 5.09 6.24 -11.12
CA ALA A 222 4.96 6.99 -9.89
C ALA A 222 6.23 7.81 -9.63
N GLY A 223 6.05 9.07 -9.22
CA GLY A 223 7.15 9.90 -8.74
C GLY A 223 7.42 9.60 -7.27
N LEU A 224 8.66 9.26 -6.92
CA LEU A 224 9.15 9.21 -5.55
C LEU A 224 10.19 10.32 -5.37
N THR A 225 10.05 11.11 -4.31
CA THR A 225 11.06 12.06 -3.87
C THR A 225 11.44 11.74 -2.43
N LEU A 226 12.71 11.41 -2.23
CA LEU A 226 13.33 11.24 -0.93
C LEU A 226 14.10 12.52 -0.60
N GLU A 227 13.76 13.16 0.53
CA GLU A 227 14.54 14.28 1.08
C GLU A 227 15.24 13.83 2.35
N PHE A 228 16.56 13.96 2.38
CA PHE A 228 17.36 13.60 3.54
C PHE A 228 17.63 14.84 4.38
N ARG A 229 17.22 14.79 5.65
CA ARG A 229 17.35 15.89 6.61
C ARG A 229 18.03 15.35 7.86
N HIS A 230 19.02 16.09 8.37
CA HIS A 230 19.58 15.81 9.69
C HIS A 230 18.56 16.21 10.76
N PRO A 231 18.40 15.44 11.86
CA PRO A 231 17.42 15.72 12.91
C PRO A 231 17.71 17.01 13.71
N PHE A 232 18.84 17.67 13.47
CA PHE A 232 19.25 18.89 14.18
C PHE A 232 19.73 19.99 13.22
N GLN A 233 18.88 20.99 12.99
CA GLN A 233 19.35 22.37 12.79
C GLN A 233 19.17 23.12 14.11
N PHE A 234 20.11 22.94 15.04
CA PHE A 234 20.28 23.90 16.13
C PHE A 234 20.89 25.19 15.55
N PHE A 235 20.03 26.13 15.17
CA PHE A 235 20.42 27.53 15.08
C PHE A 235 20.67 28.05 16.50
N TRP A 236 21.92 27.93 16.97
CA TRP A 236 22.42 28.84 17.98
C TRP A 236 22.68 30.19 17.30
N ARG A 237 22.18 31.24 17.93
CA ARG A 237 22.30 32.63 17.50
C ARG A 237 23.29 33.36 18.41
#